data_AF-A0A1S8XZF9-F1
#
_entry.id   AF-A0A1S8XZF9-F1
#
_cell.length_a   1.000
_cell.length_b   1.000
_cell.length_c   1.000
_cell.angle_alpha   90.00
_cell.angle_beta   90.00
_cell.angle_gamma   90.00
#
_symmetry.space_group_name_H-M   'P 1'
#
loop_
_entity.id
_entity.type
_entity.pdbx_description
1 polymer ?
#
loop_
_entity_poly.entity_id
_entity_poly.type
_entity_poly.pdbx_seq_one_letter_code
_entity_poly.pdbx_strand_id
1 'polypeptide(L)'
;MVTLLAAPAEPLTDAGDAQLIVAAVLGIAAVVVLIAWGKVHPFLALILGAGVLGVAAGVGAEAIVTSFSGGVGSTVGGVGLLIALGAMIGGLLAESGGADGIVTRIVDRVSGRGLPWAMAGVAALIGLPLFFEVGVVLLVPIVLLVAKRTGVSLMKVGIPALAGLSVLHGLVPPHPGPLVAISSLNADLGLTLGLGLLIAIPTVIVAGPVFGNMISRYVPATIPEALLPTRTPAAVGGAERGAAE
;
A
#
# COMPACT_ATOMS: atom_id res chain seq x y z
N MET A 1 4.02 -32.67 12.97
CA MET A 1 2.69 -33.04 12.43
C MET A 1 2.09 -31.80 11.79
N VAL A 2 2.21 -31.68 10.47
CA VAL A 2 1.56 -30.62 9.68
C VAL A 2 0.66 -31.34 8.69
N THR A 3 -0.60 -31.52 9.07
CA THR A 3 -1.65 -32.00 8.18
C THR A 3 -2.84 -31.07 8.38
N LEU A 4 -2.82 -29.96 7.66
CA LEU A 4 -3.97 -29.07 7.51
C LEU A 4 -4.14 -28.74 6.02
N LEU A 5 -4.28 -29.78 5.21
CA LEU A 5 -4.82 -29.62 3.86
C LEU A 5 -6.31 -29.94 4.00
N ALA A 6 -7.14 -28.94 3.71
CA ALA A 6 -8.58 -29.08 3.62
C ALA A 6 -8.96 -30.29 2.76
N ALA A 7 -10.08 -30.95 3.09
CA ALA A 7 -10.61 -32.04 2.28
C ALA A 7 -10.67 -31.62 0.79
N PRO A 8 -10.27 -32.48 -0.15
CA PRO A 8 -10.27 -32.13 -1.56
C PRO A 8 -11.71 -31.83 -1.98
N ALA A 9 -11.95 -30.61 -2.45
CA ALA A 9 -13.19 -30.29 -3.15
C ALA A 9 -13.28 -31.18 -4.40
N GLU A 10 -14.50 -31.58 -4.77
CA GLU A 10 -14.75 -32.26 -6.04
C GLU A 10 -14.10 -31.46 -7.18
N PRO A 11 -13.26 -32.11 -8.03
CA PRO A 11 -12.51 -31.41 -9.05
C PRO A 11 -13.47 -30.75 -10.06
N LEU A 12 -13.26 -29.46 -10.31
CA LEU A 12 -14.06 -28.67 -11.27
C LEU A 12 -13.74 -29.01 -12.74
N THR A 13 -12.72 -29.83 -12.97
CA THR A 13 -12.21 -30.23 -14.28
C THR A 13 -11.42 -31.52 -14.17
N ASP A 14 -11.41 -32.31 -15.24
CA ASP A 14 -10.56 -33.51 -15.39
C ASP A 14 -9.15 -33.18 -15.91
N ALA A 15 -8.78 -31.89 -15.97
CA ALA A 15 -7.49 -31.42 -16.45
C ALA A 15 -6.32 -31.90 -15.57
N GLY A 16 -5.24 -32.37 -16.20
CA GLY A 16 -4.01 -32.76 -15.50
C GLY A 16 -3.19 -31.57 -14.98
N ASP A 17 -2.30 -31.81 -14.03
CA ASP A 17 -1.46 -30.77 -13.37
C ASP A 17 -0.73 -29.85 -14.36
N ALA A 18 -0.17 -30.41 -15.43
CA ALA A 18 0.52 -29.64 -16.45
C ALA A 18 -0.42 -28.65 -17.16
N GLN A 19 -1.66 -29.05 -17.44
CA GLN A 19 -2.67 -28.19 -18.02
C GLN A 19 -3.09 -27.08 -17.05
N LEU A 20 -3.22 -27.39 -15.76
CA LEU A 20 -3.52 -26.38 -14.74
C LEU A 20 -2.41 -25.33 -14.59
N ILE A 21 -1.14 -25.76 -14.65
CA ILE A 21 0.01 -24.84 -14.66
C ILE A 21 -0.04 -23.94 -15.90
N VAL A 22 -0.27 -24.52 -17.08
CA VAL A 22 -0.39 -23.74 -18.33
C VAL A 22 -1.57 -22.76 -18.25
N ALA A 23 -2.73 -23.20 -17.75
CA ALA A 23 -3.90 -22.35 -17.57
C ALA A 23 -3.63 -21.18 -16.61
N ALA A 24 -2.91 -21.43 -15.51
CA ALA A 24 -2.49 -20.38 -14.58
C ALA A 24 -1.54 -19.37 -15.24
N VAL A 25 -0.53 -19.85 -15.98
CA VAL A 25 0.41 -18.99 -16.71
C VAL A 25 -0.33 -18.16 -17.77
N LEU A 26 -1.27 -18.75 -18.51
CA LEU A 26 -2.07 -18.05 -19.51
C LEU A 26 -2.98 -17.00 -18.87
N GLY A 27 -3.61 -17.30 -17.73
CA GLY A 27 -4.39 -16.33 -16.97
C GLY A 27 -3.56 -15.14 -16.51
N ILE A 28 -2.39 -15.38 -15.92
CA ILE A 28 -1.46 -14.33 -15.49
C ILE A 28 -0.98 -13.50 -16.69
N ALA A 29 -0.58 -14.16 -17.78
CA ALA A 29 -0.15 -13.49 -18.99
C ALA A 29 -1.26 -12.61 -19.58
N ALA A 30 -2.50 -13.10 -19.59
CA ALA A 30 -3.66 -12.31 -20.04
C ALA A 30 -3.84 -11.04 -19.19
N VAL A 31 -3.77 -11.16 -17.85
CA VAL A 31 -3.84 -9.99 -16.94
C VAL A 31 -2.73 -8.99 -17.26
N VAL A 32 -1.48 -9.45 -17.34
CA VAL A 32 -0.31 -8.60 -17.60
C VAL A 32 -0.44 -7.88 -18.95
N VAL A 33 -0.79 -8.61 -20.01
CA VAL A 33 -0.95 -8.04 -21.36
C VAL A 33 -2.10 -7.04 -21.41
N LEU A 34 -3.26 -7.38 -20.81
CA LEU A 34 -4.42 -6.49 -20.77
C LEU A 34 -4.12 -5.19 -20.02
N ILE A 35 -3.37 -5.24 -18.92
CA ILE A 35 -3.02 -4.05 -18.13
C ILE A 35 -1.89 -3.26 -18.82
N ALA A 36 -0.76 -3.89 -19.12
CA ALA A 36 0.45 -3.19 -19.55
C ALA A 36 0.38 -2.70 -21.00
N TRP A 37 -0.25 -3.46 -21.90
CA TRP A 37 -0.37 -3.12 -23.31
C TRP A 37 -1.79 -2.74 -23.70
N GLY A 38 -2.77 -3.53 -23.27
CA GLY A 38 -4.18 -3.27 -23.54
C GLY A 38 -4.74 -2.03 -22.83
N LYS A 39 -4.04 -1.53 -21.81
CA LYS A 39 -4.46 -0.41 -20.94
C LYS A 39 -5.88 -0.60 -20.40
N VAL A 40 -6.29 -1.86 -20.23
CA VAL A 40 -7.57 -2.23 -19.64
C VAL A 40 -7.50 -2.00 -18.14
N HIS A 41 -8.58 -1.48 -17.56
CA HIS A 41 -8.67 -1.25 -16.12
C HIS A 41 -8.36 -2.56 -15.36
N PRO A 42 -7.49 -2.55 -14.31
CA PRO A 42 -7.05 -3.78 -13.64
C PRO A 42 -8.18 -4.68 -13.18
N PHE A 43 -9.26 -4.10 -12.66
CA PHE A 43 -10.48 -4.84 -12.28
C PHE A 43 -11.04 -5.70 -13.43
N LEU A 44 -11.20 -5.12 -14.63
CA LEU A 44 -11.70 -5.85 -15.80
C LEU A 44 -10.68 -6.87 -16.30
N ALA A 45 -9.40 -6.52 -16.28
CA ALA A 45 -8.32 -7.43 -16.67
C ALA A 45 -8.28 -8.68 -15.79
N LEU A 46 -8.50 -8.55 -14.48
CA LEU A 46 -8.57 -9.67 -13.54
C LEU A 46 -9.79 -10.57 -13.79
N ILE A 47 -10.96 -10.00 -14.07
CA ILE A 47 -12.17 -10.77 -14.44
C ILE A 47 -11.89 -11.59 -15.70
N LEU A 48 -11.35 -10.96 -16.75
CA LEU A 48 -11.04 -11.62 -18.01
C LEU A 48 -9.94 -12.69 -17.83
N GLY A 49 -8.91 -12.40 -17.04
CA GLY A 49 -7.84 -13.34 -16.72
C GLY A 49 -8.34 -14.59 -15.98
N ALA A 50 -9.27 -14.42 -15.03
CA ALA A 50 -9.94 -15.53 -14.35
C ALA A 50 -10.78 -16.37 -15.35
N GLY A 51 -11.45 -15.72 -16.30
CA GLY A 51 -12.14 -16.41 -17.39
C GLY A 51 -11.20 -17.20 -18.30
N VAL A 52 -10.08 -16.62 -18.73
CA VAL A 52 -9.05 -17.28 -19.53
C VAL A 52 -8.51 -18.51 -18.81
N LEU A 53 -8.21 -18.39 -17.51
CA LEU A 53 -7.77 -19.50 -16.68
C LEU A 53 -8.81 -20.62 -16.65
N GLY A 54 -10.08 -20.31 -16.36
CA GLY A 54 -11.15 -21.30 -16.30
C GLY A 54 -11.34 -22.05 -17.63
N VAL A 55 -11.31 -21.33 -18.75
CA VAL A 55 -11.43 -21.92 -20.09
C VAL A 55 -10.22 -22.80 -20.42
N ALA A 56 -8.99 -22.33 -20.15
CA ALA A 56 -7.78 -23.10 -20.40
C ALA A 56 -7.68 -24.35 -19.52
N ALA A 57 -8.24 -24.29 -18.30
CA ALA A 57 -8.36 -25.42 -17.40
C ALA A 57 -9.48 -26.39 -17.79
N GLY A 58 -10.27 -26.12 -18.84
CA GLY A 58 -11.35 -27.01 -19.29
C GLY A 58 -12.61 -26.98 -18.41
N VAL A 59 -12.78 -25.94 -17.58
CA VAL A 59 -13.94 -25.81 -16.70
C VAL A 59 -15.16 -25.38 -17.52
N GLY A 60 -16.32 -25.97 -17.26
CA GLY A 60 -17.59 -25.58 -17.90
C GLY A 60 -17.97 -24.13 -17.61
N ALA A 61 -18.55 -23.42 -18.59
CA ALA A 61 -18.84 -21.98 -18.48
C ALA A 61 -19.69 -21.60 -17.26
N GLU A 62 -20.69 -22.42 -16.91
CA GLU A 62 -21.53 -22.21 -15.73
C GLU A 62 -20.73 -22.36 -14.42
N ALA A 63 -19.83 -23.34 -14.36
CA ALA A 63 -18.95 -23.54 -13.21
C ALA A 63 -17.93 -22.40 -13.08
N ILE A 64 -17.40 -21.86 -14.19
CA ILE A 64 -16.52 -20.68 -14.16
C ILE A 64 -17.24 -19.50 -13.51
N VAL A 65 -18.46 -19.18 -13.97
CA VAL A 65 -19.24 -18.04 -13.43
C VAL A 65 -19.59 -18.27 -11.96
N THR A 66 -20.02 -19.47 -11.59
CA THR A 66 -20.37 -19.83 -10.21
C THR A 66 -19.17 -19.74 -9.28
N SER A 67 -18.04 -20.35 -9.65
CA SER A 67 -16.80 -20.31 -8.86
C SER A 67 -16.24 -18.89 -8.75
N PHE A 68 -16.24 -18.12 -9.83
CA PHE A 68 -15.81 -16.73 -9.82
C PHE A 68 -16.69 -15.89 -8.87
N SER A 69 -18.01 -15.95 -9.05
CA SER A 69 -18.95 -15.14 -8.26
C SER A 69 -18.94 -15.54 -6.79
N GLY A 70 -18.82 -16.84 -6.50
CA GLY A 70 -18.68 -17.36 -5.14
C GLY A 70 -17.37 -16.91 -4.48
N GLY A 71 -16.24 -16.97 -5.20
CA GLY A 71 -14.93 -16.55 -4.69
C GLY A 71 -14.83 -15.04 -4.44
N VAL A 72 -15.38 -14.22 -5.34
CA VAL A 72 -15.50 -12.77 -5.12
C VAL A 72 -16.44 -12.48 -3.95
N GLY A 73 -17.61 -13.14 -3.92
CA GLY A 73 -18.62 -12.95 -2.89
C GLY A 73 -18.12 -13.29 -1.48
N SER A 74 -17.40 -14.41 -1.32
CA SER A 74 -16.81 -14.80 -0.03
C SER A 74 -15.74 -13.80 0.43
N THR A 75 -14.91 -13.32 -0.49
CA THR A 75 -13.88 -12.31 -0.19
C THR A 75 -14.53 -10.99 0.25
N VAL A 76 -15.50 -10.48 -0.51
CA VAL A 76 -16.22 -9.25 -0.18
C VAL A 76 -17.01 -9.41 1.12
N GLY A 77 -17.62 -10.57 1.36
CA GLY A 77 -18.33 -10.86 2.61
C GLY A 77 -17.40 -10.89 3.83
N GLY A 78 -16.19 -11.46 3.69
CA GLY A 78 -15.24 -11.60 4.79
C GLY A 78 -14.54 -10.29 5.19
N VAL A 79 -14.18 -9.45 4.21
CA VAL A 79 -13.34 -8.27 4.47
C VAL A 79 -13.86 -6.96 3.88
N GLY A 80 -14.92 -6.99 3.06
CA GLY A 80 -15.39 -5.83 2.31
C GLY A 80 -15.88 -4.67 3.18
N LEU A 81 -16.55 -4.95 4.30
CA LEU A 81 -16.99 -3.91 5.24
C LEU A 81 -15.81 -3.17 5.88
N LEU A 82 -14.78 -3.92 6.28
CA LEU A 82 -13.55 -3.35 6.86
C LEU A 82 -12.85 -2.44 5.84
N ILE A 83 -12.73 -2.88 4.58
CA ILE A 83 -12.15 -2.09 3.49
C ILE A 83 -12.98 -0.83 3.25
N ALA A 84 -14.30 -0.95 3.15
CA ALA A 84 -15.19 0.18 2.86
C ALA A 84 -15.15 1.25 3.96
N LEU A 85 -15.25 0.84 5.23
CA LEU A 85 -15.16 1.76 6.37
C LEU A 85 -13.76 2.38 6.50
N GLY A 86 -12.70 1.58 6.32
CA GLY A 86 -11.32 2.06 6.33
C GLY A 86 -11.07 3.11 5.25
N ALA A 87 -11.53 2.84 4.03
CA ALA A 87 -11.42 3.78 2.91
C ALA A 87 -12.22 5.07 3.13
N MET A 88 -13.43 5.00 3.70
CA MET A 88 -14.22 6.19 4.06
C MET A 88 -13.51 7.04 5.12
N ILE A 89 -13.02 6.43 6.20
CA ILE A 89 -12.29 7.15 7.26
C ILE A 89 -10.99 7.74 6.72
N GLY A 90 -10.24 6.97 5.90
CA GLY A 90 -9.04 7.44 5.24
C GLY A 90 -9.31 8.65 4.33
N GLY A 91 -10.35 8.56 3.49
CA GLY A 91 -10.80 9.66 2.63
C GLY A 91 -11.13 10.92 3.43
N LEU A 92 -11.93 10.79 4.49
CA LEU A 92 -12.27 11.92 5.37
C LEU A 92 -11.03 12.52 6.06
N LEU A 93 -10.07 11.69 6.48
CA LEU A 93 -8.82 12.15 7.08
C LEU A 93 -7.94 12.93 6.08
N ALA A 94 -7.91 12.50 4.82
CA ALA A 94 -7.20 13.18 3.75
C ALA A 94 -7.90 14.49 3.34
N GLU A 95 -9.21 14.46 3.11
CA GLU A 95 -10.00 15.62 2.67
C GLU A 95 -10.13 16.71 3.74
N SER A 96 -10.18 16.34 5.02
CA SER A 96 -10.24 17.30 6.13
C SER A 96 -8.93 18.05 6.39
N GLY A 97 -7.82 17.64 5.76
CA GLY A 97 -6.47 18.14 6.11
C GLY A 97 -5.98 17.66 7.49
N GLY A 98 -6.70 16.73 8.13
CA GLY A 98 -6.29 16.17 9.42
C GLY A 98 -4.94 15.44 9.34
N ALA A 99 -4.69 14.72 8.23
CA ALA A 99 -3.40 14.12 7.94
C ALA A 99 -2.27 15.16 7.94
N ASP A 100 -2.44 16.28 7.22
CA ASP A 100 -1.46 17.36 7.14
C ASP A 100 -1.16 17.97 8.53
N GLY A 101 -2.20 18.13 9.35
CA GLY A 101 -2.08 18.62 10.73
C GLY A 101 -1.26 17.68 11.63
N ILE A 102 -1.47 16.36 11.50
CA ILE A 102 -0.69 15.34 12.24
C ILE A 102 0.78 15.42 11.83
N VAL A 103 1.06 15.47 10.52
CA VAL A 103 2.44 15.54 10.03
C VAL A 103 3.14 16.78 10.54
N THR A 104 2.50 17.95 10.37
CA THR A 104 3.07 19.23 10.77
C THR A 104 3.41 19.22 12.26
N ARG A 105 2.49 18.75 13.12
CA ARG A 105 2.75 18.65 14.57
C ARG A 105 3.88 17.70 14.95
N ILE A 106 4.07 16.60 14.24
CA ILE A 106 5.14 15.64 14.52
C ILE A 106 6.49 16.22 14.05
N VAL A 107 6.52 16.76 12.83
CA VAL A 107 7.76 17.30 12.24
C VAL A 107 8.22 18.56 12.96
N ASP A 108 7.32 19.45 13.39
CA ASP A 108 7.69 20.66 14.12
C ASP A 108 8.33 20.37 15.49
N ARG A 109 8.09 19.18 16.05
CA ARG A 109 8.69 18.72 17.31
C ARG A 109 9.98 17.94 17.13
N VAL A 110 10.32 17.54 15.91
CA VAL A 110 11.47 16.67 15.63
C VAL A 110 12.42 17.34 14.65
N SER A 111 13.67 17.55 15.07
CA SER A 111 14.70 18.16 14.23
C SER A 111 15.96 17.30 14.13
N GLY A 112 16.79 17.63 13.13
CA GLY A 112 18.10 17.02 12.94
C GLY A 112 18.05 15.50 12.70
N ARG A 113 18.67 14.72 13.59
CA ARG A 113 18.88 13.27 13.41
C ARG A 113 17.59 12.45 13.54
N GLY A 114 16.55 12.99 14.20
CA GLY A 114 15.26 12.32 14.36
C GLY A 114 14.36 12.43 13.12
N LEU A 115 14.65 13.36 12.22
CA LEU A 115 13.74 13.70 11.10
C LEU A 115 13.47 12.50 10.16
N PRO A 116 14.47 11.70 9.72
CA PRO A 116 14.22 10.51 8.90
C PRO A 116 13.26 9.51 9.57
N TRP A 117 13.37 9.35 10.89
CA TRP A 117 12.54 8.44 11.67
C TRP A 117 11.11 8.97 11.82
N ALA A 118 10.97 10.26 12.08
CA ALA A 118 9.66 10.92 12.14
C ALA A 118 8.93 10.79 10.80
N MET A 119 9.63 10.99 9.69
CA MET A 119 9.03 10.84 8.36
C MET A 119 8.57 9.42 8.05
N ALA A 120 9.37 8.40 8.41
CA ALA A 120 8.96 7.01 8.29
C ALA A 120 7.72 6.70 9.13
N GLY A 121 7.70 7.16 10.39
CA GLY A 121 6.57 6.95 11.30
C GLY A 121 5.29 7.66 10.86
N VAL A 122 5.41 8.90 10.38
CA VAL A 122 4.28 9.67 9.83
C VAL A 122 3.70 8.97 8.60
N ALA A 123 4.55 8.60 7.65
CA ALA A 123 4.11 7.92 6.44
C ALA A 123 3.51 6.55 6.73
N ALA A 124 4.06 5.83 7.71
CA ALA A 124 3.50 4.59 8.22
C ALA A 124 2.10 4.79 8.81
N LEU A 125 1.92 5.79 9.67
CA LEU A 125 0.64 6.11 10.30
C LEU A 125 -0.43 6.50 9.28
N ILE A 126 -0.06 7.33 8.29
CA ILE A 126 -0.94 7.79 7.23
C ILE A 126 -1.23 6.66 6.22
N GLY A 127 -0.26 5.77 6.00
CA GLY A 127 -0.38 4.64 5.08
C GLY A 127 -1.25 3.49 5.58
N LEU A 128 -1.53 3.42 6.88
CA LEU A 128 -2.46 2.41 7.41
C LEU A 128 -3.91 2.61 6.92
N PRO A 129 -4.48 3.83 6.96
CA PRO A 129 -5.82 4.09 6.44
C PRO A 129 -5.86 4.48 4.96
N LEU A 130 -4.79 5.04 4.38
CA LEU A 130 -4.78 5.51 3.00
C LEU A 130 -4.24 4.48 2.02
N PHE A 131 -4.84 4.41 0.82
CA PHE A 131 -4.23 3.70 -0.29
C PHE A 131 -2.86 4.28 -0.63
N PHE A 132 -1.95 3.42 -1.08
CA PHE A 132 -0.57 3.79 -1.43
C PHE A 132 -0.52 5.02 -2.35
N GLU A 133 -1.30 5.01 -3.42
CA GLU A 133 -1.31 6.10 -4.40
C GLU A 133 -1.70 7.45 -3.79
N VAL A 134 -2.79 7.47 -3.02
CA VAL A 134 -3.26 8.67 -2.32
C VAL A 134 -2.24 9.12 -1.27
N GLY A 135 -1.67 8.17 -0.52
CA GLY A 135 -0.64 8.44 0.48
C GLY A 135 0.61 9.08 -0.13
N VAL A 136 1.06 8.61 -1.30
CA VAL A 136 2.21 9.20 -2.00
C VAL A 136 1.88 10.63 -2.45
N VAL A 137 0.71 10.85 -3.05
CA VAL A 137 0.28 12.19 -3.51
C VAL A 137 0.24 13.18 -2.36
N LEU A 138 -0.20 12.77 -1.17
CA LEU A 138 -0.23 13.59 0.04
C LEU A 138 1.18 13.82 0.62
N LEU A 139 2.04 12.79 0.64
CA LEU A 139 3.37 12.88 1.25
C LEU A 139 4.37 13.68 0.41
N VAL A 140 4.28 13.67 -0.92
CA VAL A 140 5.21 14.40 -1.81
C VAL A 140 5.33 15.89 -1.44
N PRO A 141 4.25 16.69 -1.38
CA PRO A 141 4.35 18.11 -1.03
C PRO A 141 4.88 18.32 0.39
N ILE A 142 4.51 17.44 1.33
CA ILE A 142 4.99 17.48 2.71
C ILE A 142 6.51 17.24 2.77
N VAL A 143 6.99 16.19 2.13
CA VAL A 143 8.41 15.83 2.07
C VAL A 143 9.24 16.98 1.48
N LEU A 144 8.76 17.59 0.40
CA LEU A 144 9.41 18.75 -0.23
C LEU A 144 9.44 19.96 0.71
N LEU A 145 8.32 20.26 1.37
CA LEU A 145 8.22 21.38 2.31
C LEU A 145 9.13 21.19 3.53
N VAL A 146 9.17 19.99 4.09
CA VAL A 146 10.03 19.64 5.23
C VAL A 146 11.50 19.72 4.86
N ALA A 147 11.89 19.16 3.71
CA ALA A 147 13.26 19.26 3.21
C ALA A 147 13.69 20.72 3.03
N LYS A 148 12.83 21.55 2.41
CA LYS A 148 13.09 22.99 2.21
C LYS A 148 13.23 23.75 3.53
N ARG A 149 12.33 23.52 4.49
CA ARG A 149 12.32 24.23 5.78
C ARG A 149 13.46 23.85 6.70
N THR A 150 13.80 22.57 6.75
CA THR A 150 14.83 22.04 7.65
C THR A 150 16.23 22.10 7.05
N GLY A 151 16.35 22.36 5.74
CA GLY A 151 17.62 22.30 5.00
C GLY A 151 18.19 20.89 4.89
N VAL A 152 17.43 19.86 5.28
CA VAL A 152 17.84 18.46 5.21
C VAL A 152 17.63 17.94 3.78
N SER A 153 18.59 17.14 3.30
CA SER A 153 18.51 16.49 1.99
C SER A 153 17.15 15.80 1.77
N LEU A 154 16.56 16.03 0.60
CA LEU A 154 15.30 15.43 0.18
C LEU A 154 15.31 13.90 0.33
N MET A 155 16.44 13.24 0.04
CA MET A 155 16.57 11.79 0.16
C MET A 155 16.51 11.30 1.61
N LYS A 156 17.01 12.09 2.58
CA LYS A 156 16.94 11.74 4.01
C LYS A 156 15.52 11.83 4.58
N VAL A 157 14.61 12.47 3.88
CA VAL A 157 13.22 12.72 4.32
C VAL A 157 12.25 11.88 3.49
N GLY A 158 12.44 11.86 2.16
CA GLY A 158 11.57 11.18 1.22
C GLY A 158 11.70 9.65 1.21
N ILE A 159 12.94 9.11 1.24
CA ILE A 159 13.14 7.65 1.26
C ILE A 159 12.50 7.02 2.51
N PRO A 160 12.71 7.54 3.73
CA PRO A 160 12.02 7.01 4.90
C PRO A 160 10.50 7.10 4.82
N ALA A 161 9.95 8.20 4.30
CA ALA A 161 8.52 8.35 4.11
C ALA A 161 7.97 7.28 3.13
N LEU A 162 8.59 7.12 1.96
CA LEU A 162 8.19 6.12 0.97
C LEU A 162 8.32 4.70 1.50
N ALA A 163 9.36 4.41 2.28
CA ALA A 163 9.55 3.10 2.92
C ALA A 163 8.44 2.82 3.95
N GLY A 164 8.14 3.78 4.83
CA GLY A 164 7.06 3.65 5.81
C GLY A 164 5.70 3.37 5.16
N LEU A 165 5.38 4.12 4.10
CA LEU A 165 4.14 3.93 3.34
C LEU A 165 4.12 2.59 2.57
N SER A 166 5.20 2.25 1.85
CA SER A 166 5.25 1.06 0.98
C SER A 166 5.19 -0.25 1.76
N VAL A 167 5.98 -0.34 2.84
CA VAL A 167 6.11 -1.59 3.60
C VAL A 167 4.79 -1.94 4.27
N LEU A 168 4.10 -0.95 4.84
CA LEU A 168 2.81 -1.18 5.51
C LEU A 168 1.71 -1.46 4.50
N HIS A 169 1.75 -0.82 3.33
CA HIS A 169 0.84 -1.15 2.24
C HIS A 169 0.93 -2.62 1.81
N GLY A 170 2.16 -3.15 1.71
CA GLY A 170 2.40 -4.52 1.24
C GLY A 170 2.27 -5.60 2.30
N LEU A 171 2.55 -5.30 3.57
CA LEU A 171 2.71 -6.32 4.62
C LEU A 171 1.59 -6.34 5.67
N VAL A 172 0.75 -5.30 5.73
CA VAL A 172 -0.16 -5.10 6.87
C VAL A 172 -1.61 -4.97 6.39
N PRO A 173 -2.55 -5.78 6.92
CA PRO A 173 -3.99 -5.56 6.74
C PRO A 173 -4.42 -4.17 7.25
N PRO A 174 -5.40 -3.48 6.63
CA PRO A 174 -6.49 -4.00 5.79
C PRO A 174 -6.27 -3.82 4.27
N HIS A 175 -5.03 -3.84 3.77
CA HIS A 175 -4.79 -3.70 2.35
C HIS A 175 -5.31 -4.90 1.54
N PRO A 176 -5.87 -4.70 0.32
CA PRO A 176 -6.49 -5.77 -0.44
C PRO A 176 -5.59 -6.99 -0.68
N GLY A 177 -4.30 -6.78 -0.99
CA GLY A 177 -3.34 -7.88 -1.19
C GLY A 177 -3.20 -8.79 0.03
N PRO A 178 -2.76 -8.26 1.20
CA PRO A 178 -2.74 -9.01 2.46
C PRO A 178 -4.08 -9.62 2.84
N LEU A 179 -5.19 -8.92 2.67
CA LEU A 179 -6.53 -9.43 3.00
C LEU A 179 -6.95 -10.61 2.13
N VAL A 180 -6.67 -10.56 0.82
CA VAL A 180 -6.93 -11.67 -0.11
C VAL A 180 -6.07 -12.89 0.24
N ALA A 181 -4.82 -12.69 0.63
CA ALA A 181 -3.97 -13.79 1.08
C ALA A 181 -4.51 -14.43 2.37
N ILE A 182 -4.94 -13.62 3.34
CA ILE A 182 -5.55 -14.08 4.59
C ILE A 182 -6.83 -14.87 4.32
N SER A 183 -7.74 -14.36 3.48
CA SER A 183 -8.99 -15.05 3.17
C SER A 183 -8.75 -16.34 2.38
N SER A 184 -7.82 -16.35 1.44
CA SER A 184 -7.50 -17.52 0.62
C SER A 184 -6.84 -18.64 1.43
N LEU A 185 -6.02 -18.28 2.42
CA LEU A 185 -5.33 -19.24 3.30
C LEU A 185 -6.13 -19.58 4.56
N ASN A 186 -7.31 -18.98 4.76
CA ASN A 186 -8.07 -19.04 6.02
C ASN A 186 -7.20 -18.72 7.25
N ALA A 187 -6.32 -17.74 7.12
CA ALA A 187 -5.40 -17.33 8.18
C ALA A 187 -6.10 -16.43 9.21
N ASP A 188 -5.59 -16.43 10.44
CA ASP A 188 -6.08 -15.50 11.46
C ASP A 188 -5.61 -14.06 11.17
N LEU A 189 -6.55 -13.12 11.13
CA LEU A 189 -6.29 -11.71 10.83
C LEU A 189 -5.36 -11.08 11.87
N GLY A 190 -5.58 -11.36 13.17
CA GLY A 190 -4.83 -10.75 14.27
C GLY A 190 -3.38 -11.24 14.31
N LEU A 191 -3.17 -12.54 14.13
CA LEU A 191 -1.86 -13.16 14.06
C LEU A 191 -1.11 -12.71 12.81
N THR A 192 -1.77 -12.62 11.67
CA THR A 192 -1.16 -12.10 10.44
C THR A 192 -0.78 -10.63 10.57
N LEU A 193 -1.63 -9.80 11.20
CA LEU A 193 -1.31 -8.42 11.54
C LEU A 193 -0.08 -8.33 12.46
N GLY A 194 -0.02 -9.17 13.50
CA GLY A 194 1.10 -9.22 14.44
C GLY A 194 2.43 -9.58 13.76
N LEU A 195 2.42 -10.65 12.95
CA LEU A 195 3.60 -11.07 12.17
C LEU A 195 3.96 -10.05 11.09
N GLY A 196 2.97 -9.48 10.41
CA GLY A 196 3.15 -8.44 9.41
C GLY A 196 3.84 -7.22 10.01
N LEU A 197 3.39 -6.75 11.19
CA LEU A 197 4.03 -5.64 11.88
C LEU A 197 5.44 -5.99 12.39
N LEU A 198 5.63 -7.21 12.89
CA LEU A 198 6.94 -7.72 13.33
C LEU A 198 7.99 -7.68 12.20
N ILE A 199 7.59 -7.97 10.96
CA ILE A 199 8.46 -7.92 9.78
C ILE A 199 8.52 -6.50 9.21
N ALA A 200 7.42 -5.75 9.27
CA ALA A 200 7.34 -4.41 8.72
C ALA A 200 8.25 -3.42 9.44
N ILE A 201 8.29 -3.45 10.78
CA ILE A 201 9.13 -2.54 11.58
C ILE A 201 10.62 -2.63 11.16
N PRO A 202 11.29 -3.79 11.20
CA PRO A 202 12.70 -3.88 10.79
C PRO A 202 12.87 -3.52 9.31
N THR A 203 11.92 -3.88 8.45
CA THR A 203 11.98 -3.53 7.03
C THR A 203 11.93 -2.01 6.81
N VAL A 204 11.02 -1.29 7.49
CA VAL A 204 10.94 0.18 7.44
C VAL A 204 12.22 0.82 7.98
N ILE A 205 12.79 0.29 9.06
CA ILE A 205 14.02 0.82 9.65
C ILE A 205 15.17 0.72 8.65
N VAL A 206 15.36 -0.45 8.05
CA VAL A 206 16.45 -0.73 7.10
C VAL A 206 16.24 0.03 5.79
N ALA A 207 15.08 -0.13 5.16
CA ALA A 207 14.78 0.47 3.85
C ALA A 207 14.54 1.99 3.92
N GLY A 208 14.16 2.52 5.08
CA GLY A 208 13.81 3.91 5.29
C GLY A 208 14.96 4.72 5.89
N PRO A 209 14.97 4.99 7.22
CA PRO A 209 15.97 5.87 7.85
C PRO A 209 17.43 5.45 7.65
N VAL A 210 17.73 4.15 7.68
CA VAL A 210 19.11 3.65 7.51
C VAL A 210 19.57 3.86 6.07
N PHE A 211 18.82 3.31 5.11
CA PHE A 211 19.14 3.45 3.69
C PHE A 211 19.09 4.91 3.22
N GLY A 212 18.08 5.69 3.62
CA GLY A 212 17.94 7.12 3.31
C GLY A 212 19.15 7.95 3.77
N ASN A 213 19.66 7.70 4.97
CA ASN A 213 20.87 8.36 5.47
C ASN A 213 22.13 7.97 4.69
N MET A 214 22.22 6.73 4.22
CA MET A 214 23.33 6.25 3.41
C MET A 214 23.30 6.86 2.01
N ILE A 215 22.17 6.74 1.30
CA ILE A 215 22.05 7.13 -0.12
C ILE A 215 22.11 8.64 -0.32
N SER A 216 21.65 9.42 0.67
CA SER A 216 21.69 10.89 0.62
C SER A 216 23.08 11.50 0.48
N ARG A 217 24.15 10.73 0.73
CA ARG A 217 25.54 11.16 0.53
C ARG A 217 25.98 11.07 -0.94
N TYR A 218 25.29 10.27 -1.73
CA TYR A 218 25.64 9.95 -3.11
C TYR A 218 24.74 10.65 -4.14
N VAL A 219 23.58 11.16 -3.71
CA VAL A 219 22.60 11.81 -4.59
C VAL A 219 22.54 13.31 -4.30
N PRO A 220 22.79 14.19 -5.30
CA PRO A 220 22.66 15.64 -5.15
C PRO A 220 21.22 16.00 -4.76
N ALA A 221 21.07 16.73 -3.66
CA ALA A 221 19.77 17.12 -3.11
C ALA A 221 19.23 18.38 -3.81
N THR A 222 19.00 18.31 -5.12
CA THR A 222 18.32 19.40 -5.84
C THR A 222 16.83 19.26 -5.61
N ILE A 223 16.24 20.18 -4.86
CA ILE A 223 14.78 20.30 -4.73
C ILE A 223 14.27 20.89 -6.04
N PRO A 224 13.38 20.22 -6.79
CA PRO A 224 12.79 20.80 -7.99
C PRO A 224 11.89 21.97 -7.59
N GLU A 225 12.33 23.21 -7.79
CA GLU A 225 11.58 24.41 -7.36
C GLU A 225 10.19 24.48 -8.00
N ALA A 226 10.05 23.95 -9.21
CA ALA A 226 8.78 23.85 -9.93
C ALA A 226 7.73 22.95 -9.24
N LEU A 227 8.14 22.05 -8.35
CA LEU A 227 7.24 21.14 -7.61
C LEU A 227 6.91 21.65 -6.20
N LEU A 228 7.45 22.80 -5.80
CA LEU A 228 7.12 23.38 -4.50
C LEU A 228 5.68 23.92 -4.53
N PRO A 229 4.88 23.65 -3.49
CA PRO A 229 3.55 24.25 -3.37
C PRO A 229 3.66 25.78 -3.39
N THR A 230 2.99 26.43 -4.34
CA THR A 230 2.86 27.91 -4.40
C THR A 230 1.87 28.43 -3.36
N ARG A 231 0.98 27.57 -2.87
CA ARG A 231 0.17 27.79 -1.67
C ARG A 231 0.80 27.03 -0.52
N THR A 232 1.16 27.75 0.55
CA THR A 232 1.37 27.14 1.87
C THR A 232 0.13 26.27 2.16
N PRO A 233 0.28 24.97 2.46
CA PRO A 233 -0.82 24.19 3.05
C PRO A 233 -1.41 25.01 4.20
N ALA A 234 -2.74 25.06 4.31
CA ALA A 234 -3.49 25.97 5.19
C ALA A 234 -2.70 26.28 6.48
N ALA A 235 -2.13 27.48 6.51
CA ALA A 235 -1.22 28.04 7.50
C ALA A 235 -0.47 27.01 8.39
N VAL A 236 0.77 26.70 8.00
CA VAL A 236 1.81 26.47 9.01
C VAL A 236 2.04 27.81 9.70
N GLY A 237 1.20 28.10 10.69
CA GLY A 237 1.25 29.31 11.50
C GLY A 237 2.57 29.34 12.25
N GLY A 238 3.48 30.19 11.77
CA GLY A 238 4.54 30.70 12.61
C GLY A 238 3.87 31.36 13.81
N ALA A 239 4.12 30.82 15.00
CA ALA A 239 3.91 31.59 16.21
C ALA A 239 4.82 32.80 16.10
N GLU A 240 4.25 33.96 15.76
CA GLU A 240 4.81 35.24 16.10
C GLU A 240 4.99 35.22 17.62
N ARG A 241 6.22 34.94 18.05
CA ARG A 241 6.66 35.28 19.40
C ARG A 241 6.70 36.80 19.44
N GLY A 242 5.58 37.40 19.82
CA GLY A 242 5.53 38.77 20.31
C GLY A 242 6.37 38.85 21.58
N ALA A 243 7.62 39.24 21.43
CA ALA A 243 8.41 39.90 22.46
C ALA A 243 8.41 41.39 22.11
N ALA A 244 7.60 42.17 22.82
CA ALA A 244 7.81 43.59 23.12
C ALA A 244 6.59 44.11 23.90
N GLU A 245 6.86 44.54 25.14
CA GLU A 245 6.11 45.46 26.01
C GLU A 245 4.83 44.98 26.70
#